data_AF-A0A961W992-F1
#
_entry.id   AF-A0A961W992-F1
#
_cell.length_a   1.000
_cell.length_b   1.000
_cell.length_c   1.000
_cell.angle_alpha   90.00
_cell.angle_beta   90.00
_cell.angle_gamma   90.00
#
_symmetry.space_group_name_H-M   'P 1'
#
loop_
_entity.id
_entity.type
_entity.pdbx_description
1 polymer ?
#
loop_
_entity_poly.entity_id
_entity_poly.type
_entity_poly.pdbx_seq_one_letter_code
_entity_poly.pdbx_strand_id
1 'polypeptide(L)'
;MRLFVIGILALMVFARPGPAAADAQFDADLAILTACLADNAGKGAEQAAPCVGLVSEPCIGKAIGGEALDIAVACHERETALWDHLLNLVYDDFRQDTAPDVFTALRDAQRAWIAFRDADCAFPRAAFYDFPEGRPVASACLQAHTARRVGELRHFFDVTPKG
;
A
#
# COMPACT_ATOMS: atom_id res chain seq x y z
N MET A 1 -2.73 -20.70 62.99
CA MET A 1 -3.00 -19.45 62.25
C MET A 1 -2.00 -19.36 61.10
N ARG A 2 -2.40 -19.74 59.88
CA ARG A 2 -1.63 -19.58 58.64
C ARG A 2 -2.55 -18.88 57.64
N LEU A 3 -2.26 -17.62 57.34
CA LEU A 3 -3.02 -16.78 56.42
C LEU A 3 -2.67 -17.19 54.98
N PHE A 4 -3.68 -17.59 54.19
CA PHE A 4 -3.55 -17.75 52.75
C PHE A 4 -3.70 -16.38 52.08
N VAL A 5 -2.64 -15.87 51.46
CA VAL A 5 -2.68 -14.69 50.58
C VAL A 5 -3.16 -15.15 49.21
N ILE A 6 -4.43 -14.88 48.89
CA ILE A 6 -4.99 -15.11 47.55
C ILE A 6 -4.59 -13.90 46.70
N GLY A 7 -3.57 -14.08 45.85
CA GLY A 7 -3.18 -13.08 44.85
C GLY A 7 -4.21 -13.03 43.73
N ILE A 8 -4.86 -11.89 43.56
CA ILE A 8 -5.79 -11.61 42.46
C ILE A 8 -4.95 -11.38 41.20
N LEU A 9 -4.92 -12.36 40.30
CA LEU A 9 -4.36 -12.21 38.96
C LEU A 9 -5.37 -11.39 38.12
N ALA A 10 -5.12 -10.09 37.97
CA ALA A 10 -5.94 -9.24 37.12
C ALA A 10 -5.71 -9.61 35.65
N LEU A 11 -6.69 -10.26 35.03
CA LEU A 11 -6.74 -10.49 33.58
C LEU A 11 -6.91 -9.13 32.89
N MET A 12 -5.83 -8.57 32.35
CA MET A 12 -5.92 -7.44 31.42
C MET A 12 -6.44 -7.97 30.08
N VAL A 13 -7.70 -7.69 29.78
CA VAL A 13 -8.30 -7.94 28.46
C VAL A 13 -7.76 -6.86 27.51
N PHE A 14 -6.78 -7.21 26.68
CA PHE A 14 -6.39 -6.36 25.55
C PHE A 14 -7.52 -6.39 24.52
N ALA A 15 -8.29 -5.31 24.44
CA ALA A 15 -9.30 -5.14 23.40
C ALA A 15 -8.59 -5.05 22.04
N ARG A 16 -8.64 -6.13 21.25
CA ARG A 16 -8.28 -6.08 19.84
C ARG A 16 -9.32 -5.22 19.11
N PRO A 17 -8.91 -4.29 18.23
CA PRO A 17 -9.86 -3.59 17.38
C PRO A 17 -10.67 -4.61 16.57
N GLY A 18 -12.00 -4.47 16.59
CA GLY A 18 -12.90 -5.29 15.79
C GLY A 18 -12.82 -4.95 14.30
N PRO A 19 -13.34 -5.81 13.41
CA PRO A 19 -13.25 -5.64 11.95
C PRO A 19 -13.75 -4.28 11.46
N ALA A 20 -14.82 -3.74 12.06
CA ALA A 20 -15.39 -2.44 11.68
C ALA A 20 -14.43 -1.25 11.87
N ALA A 21 -13.47 -1.33 12.81
CA ALA A 21 -12.48 -0.27 13.02
C ALA A 21 -11.35 -0.32 11.98
N ALA A 22 -11.03 -1.49 11.45
CA ALA A 22 -10.05 -1.66 10.38
C ALA A 22 -10.60 -1.14 9.04
N ASP A 23 -11.87 -1.44 8.75
CA ASP A 23 -12.56 -0.93 7.54
C ASP A 23 -12.63 0.60 7.55
N ALA A 24 -13.03 1.21 8.67
CA ALA A 24 -13.09 2.66 8.81
C ALA A 24 -11.71 3.34 8.65
N GLN A 25 -10.63 2.67 9.08
CA GLN A 25 -9.28 3.20 8.89
C GLN A 25 -8.84 3.12 7.43
N PHE A 26 -9.13 2.01 6.76
CA PHE A 26 -8.86 1.84 5.34
C PHE A 26 -9.58 2.93 4.51
N ASP A 27 -10.88 3.13 4.75
CA ASP A 27 -11.67 4.13 4.04
C ASP A 27 -11.12 5.56 4.26
N ALA A 28 -10.73 5.89 5.49
CA ALA A 28 -10.14 7.18 5.81
C ALA A 28 -8.81 7.41 5.08
N ASP A 29 -7.96 6.39 4.98
CA ASP A 29 -6.69 6.51 4.25
C ASP A 29 -6.89 6.57 2.73
N LEU A 30 -7.84 5.79 2.22
CA LEU A 30 -8.19 5.80 0.80
C LEU A 30 -8.70 7.19 0.38
N ALA A 31 -9.46 7.86 1.25
CA ALA A 31 -9.90 9.23 1.03
C ALA A 31 -8.72 10.21 0.87
N ILE A 32 -7.62 10.01 1.61
CA ILE A 32 -6.41 10.86 1.51
C ILE A 32 -5.77 10.70 0.13
N LEU A 33 -5.54 9.46 -0.31
CA LEU A 33 -4.88 9.20 -1.59
C LEU A 33 -5.75 9.61 -2.78
N THR A 34 -7.06 9.34 -2.72
CA THR A 34 -8.00 9.74 -3.78
C THR A 34 -8.11 11.26 -3.91
N ALA A 35 -8.13 12.00 -2.80
CA ALA A 35 -8.08 13.47 -2.83
C ALA A 35 -6.79 13.97 -3.49
N CYS A 36 -5.63 13.44 -3.10
CA CYS A 36 -4.36 13.81 -3.73
C CYS A 36 -4.33 13.49 -5.23
N LEU A 37 -4.83 12.31 -5.63
CA LEU A 37 -4.94 11.92 -7.04
C LEU A 37 -5.87 12.83 -7.85
N ALA A 38 -6.90 13.40 -7.22
CA ALA A 38 -7.78 14.38 -7.85
C ALA A 38 -7.08 15.74 -8.03
N ASP A 39 -6.36 16.21 -7.02
CA ASP A 39 -5.58 17.45 -7.08
C ASP A 39 -4.45 17.39 -8.12
N ASN A 40 -3.98 16.18 -8.42
CA ASN A 40 -2.92 15.92 -9.40
C ASN A 40 -3.46 15.37 -10.74
N ALA A 41 -4.76 15.40 -10.96
CA ALA A 41 -5.36 14.97 -12.22
C ALA A 41 -4.79 15.76 -13.41
N GLY A 42 -4.64 15.09 -14.56
CA GLY A 42 -4.08 15.69 -15.77
C GLY A 42 -2.55 15.79 -15.81
N LYS A 43 -1.83 15.40 -14.74
CA LYS A 43 -0.35 15.29 -14.73
C LYS A 43 0.18 14.01 -15.41
N GLY A 44 -0.62 13.39 -16.27
CA GLY A 44 -0.26 12.16 -16.99
C GLY A 44 0.09 11.01 -16.04
N ALA A 45 1.07 10.19 -16.45
CA ALA A 45 1.50 9.02 -15.69
C ALA A 45 2.08 9.36 -14.30
N GLU A 46 2.53 10.60 -14.09
CA GLU A 46 3.16 11.04 -12.84
C GLU A 46 2.17 11.52 -11.78
N GLN A 47 0.86 11.50 -12.07
CA GLN A 47 -0.19 12.01 -11.17
C GLN A 47 -0.20 11.39 -9.77
N ALA A 48 0.32 10.17 -9.60
CA ALA A 48 0.39 9.51 -8.31
C ALA A 48 1.67 9.81 -7.52
N ALA A 49 2.74 10.29 -8.18
CA ALA A 49 4.05 10.47 -7.54
C ALA A 49 4.03 11.42 -6.33
N PRO A 50 3.31 12.56 -6.34
CA PRO A 50 3.22 13.46 -5.19
C PRO A 50 2.40 12.89 -4.02
N CYS A 51 1.68 11.80 -4.23
CA CYS A 51 0.77 11.21 -3.25
C CYS A 51 1.40 10.07 -2.45
N VAL A 52 2.56 9.57 -2.90
CA VAL A 52 3.32 8.52 -2.21
C VAL A 52 3.78 9.07 -0.86
N GLY A 53 3.51 8.34 0.22
CA GLY A 53 3.95 8.70 1.56
C GLY A 53 2.87 9.34 2.42
N LEU A 54 1.75 9.80 1.83
CA LEU A 54 0.73 10.55 2.57
C LEU A 54 0.07 9.76 3.71
N VAL A 55 0.10 8.43 3.65
CA VAL A 55 -0.43 7.54 4.70
C VAL A 55 0.70 6.89 5.50
N SER A 56 1.75 6.44 4.82
CA SER A 56 2.87 5.73 5.43
C SER A 56 3.79 6.64 6.24
N GLU A 57 4.10 7.86 5.79
CA GLU A 57 5.02 8.76 6.52
C GLU A 57 4.48 9.22 7.87
N PRO A 58 3.21 9.69 8.00
CA PRO A 58 2.65 10.03 9.31
C PRO A 58 2.53 8.81 10.25
N CYS A 59 2.41 7.61 9.68
CA CYS A 59 2.42 6.35 10.42
C CYS A 59 3.84 6.04 10.96
N ILE A 60 4.87 6.16 10.10
CA ILE A 60 6.28 5.97 10.45
C ILE A 60 6.73 6.99 11.50
N GLY A 61 6.31 8.26 11.39
CA GLY A 61 6.67 9.32 12.32
C GLY A 61 6.20 9.10 13.77
N LYS A 62 5.30 8.14 14.00
CA LYS A 62 4.85 7.72 15.34
C LYS A 62 5.66 6.55 15.92
N ALA A 63 6.54 5.94 15.12
CA ALA A 63 7.31 4.78 15.53
C ALA A 63 8.40 5.18 16.55
N ILE A 64 8.45 4.47 17.67
CA ILE A 64 9.43 4.70 18.74
C ILE A 64 9.99 3.37 19.27
N GLY A 65 11.27 3.37 19.67
CA GLY A 65 11.91 2.21 20.29
C GLY A 65 12.32 1.11 19.33
N GLY A 66 12.55 -0.09 19.86
CA GLY A 66 13.15 -1.22 19.13
C GLY A 66 12.31 -1.81 18.00
N GLU A 67 11.04 -1.43 17.88
CA GLU A 67 10.11 -1.91 16.85
C GLU A 67 9.98 -0.96 15.65
N ALA A 68 10.77 0.12 15.60
CA ALA A 68 10.61 1.17 14.60
C ALA A 68 10.69 0.66 13.16
N LEU A 69 11.55 -0.33 12.89
CA LEU A 69 11.70 -0.93 11.56
C LEU A 69 10.48 -1.79 11.17
N ASP A 70 9.91 -2.53 12.12
CA ASP A 70 8.71 -3.34 11.89
C ASP A 70 7.49 -2.45 11.65
N ILE A 71 7.36 -1.38 12.42
CA ILE A 71 6.31 -0.38 12.21
C ILE A 71 6.47 0.26 10.83
N ALA A 72 7.69 0.61 10.42
CA ALA A 72 7.91 1.19 9.10
C ALA A 72 7.49 0.25 7.96
N VAL A 73 7.81 -1.04 8.06
CA VAL A 73 7.34 -2.06 7.10
C VAL A 73 5.82 -2.09 7.05
N ALA A 74 5.14 -2.16 8.21
CA ALA A 74 3.69 -2.22 8.28
C ALA A 74 3.01 -0.95 7.75
N CYS A 75 3.60 0.23 7.97
CA CYS A 75 3.10 1.50 7.44
C CYS A 75 3.19 1.55 5.91
N HIS A 76 4.30 1.10 5.32
CA HIS A 76 4.45 0.99 3.87
C HIS A 76 3.50 -0.05 3.26
N GLU A 77 3.30 -1.20 3.92
CA GLU A 77 2.35 -2.24 3.48
C GLU A 77 0.90 -1.74 3.51
N ARG A 78 0.53 -0.98 4.55
CA ARG A 78 -0.78 -0.34 4.66
C ARG A 78 -1.05 0.59 3.48
N GLU A 79 -0.11 1.48 3.14
CA GLU A 79 -0.29 2.36 1.99
C GLU A 79 -0.26 1.58 0.66
N THR A 80 0.58 0.55 0.56
CA THR A 80 0.61 -0.35 -0.62
C THR A 80 -0.74 -1.01 -0.86
N ALA A 81 -1.46 -1.43 0.19
CA ALA A 81 -2.79 -2.02 0.06
C ALA A 81 -3.83 -1.04 -0.53
N LEU A 82 -3.71 0.25 -0.21
CA LEU A 82 -4.57 1.30 -0.78
C LEU A 82 -4.23 1.52 -2.25
N TRP A 83 -2.93 1.57 -2.59
CA TRP A 83 -2.49 1.66 -3.98
C TRP A 83 -2.92 0.45 -4.80
N ASP A 84 -2.87 -0.75 -4.24
CA ASP A 84 -3.34 -1.97 -4.91
C ASP A 84 -4.87 -1.94 -5.13
N HIS A 85 -5.64 -1.46 -4.15
CA HIS A 85 -7.07 -1.24 -4.33
C HIS A 85 -7.35 -0.29 -5.50
N LEU A 86 -6.69 0.89 -5.54
CA LEU A 86 -6.83 1.86 -6.61
C LEU A 86 -6.37 1.31 -7.98
N LEU A 87 -5.33 0.48 -7.98
CA LEU A 87 -4.82 -0.16 -9.19
C LEU A 87 -5.82 -1.15 -9.77
N ASN A 88 -6.48 -1.93 -8.91
CA ASN A 88 -7.49 -2.88 -9.33
C ASN A 88 -8.78 -2.19 -9.82
N LEU A 89 -9.16 -1.03 -9.26
CA LEU A 89 -10.28 -0.25 -9.78
C LEU A 89 -10.05 0.15 -11.25
N VAL A 90 -8.91 0.78 -11.56
CA VAL A 90 -8.62 1.17 -12.95
C VAL A 90 -8.40 -0.03 -13.86
N TYR A 91 -7.86 -1.14 -13.34
CA TYR A 91 -7.76 -2.40 -14.10
C TYR A 91 -9.15 -2.94 -14.47
N ASP A 92 -10.11 -2.87 -13.56
CA ASP A 92 -11.50 -3.26 -13.80
C ASP A 92 -12.20 -2.30 -14.76
N ASP A 93 -11.92 -1.00 -14.70
CA ASP A 93 -12.43 -0.03 -15.68
C ASP A 93 -11.96 -0.40 -17.10
N PHE A 94 -10.69 -0.75 -17.28
CA PHE A 94 -10.20 -1.28 -18.56
C PHE A 94 -10.95 -2.55 -18.99
N ARG A 95 -11.23 -3.45 -18.06
CA ARG A 95 -11.96 -4.70 -18.35
C ARG A 95 -13.38 -4.45 -18.83
N GLN A 96 -14.02 -3.41 -18.31
CA GLN A 96 -15.42 -3.08 -18.58
C GLN A 96 -15.59 -2.21 -19.82
N ASP A 97 -14.69 -1.24 -20.02
CA ASP A 97 -14.93 -0.13 -20.95
C ASP A 97 -14.03 -0.15 -22.20
N THR A 98 -13.18 -1.17 -22.37
CA THR A 98 -12.31 -1.29 -23.55
C THR A 98 -12.54 -2.58 -24.32
N ALA A 99 -12.10 -2.58 -25.59
CA ALA A 99 -12.20 -3.77 -26.43
C ALA A 99 -11.43 -4.96 -25.82
N PRO A 100 -11.88 -6.22 -26.04
CA PRO A 100 -11.28 -7.39 -25.42
C PRO A 100 -9.78 -7.60 -25.69
N ASP A 101 -9.31 -7.16 -26.85
CA ASP A 101 -7.90 -7.20 -27.25
C ASP A 101 -7.05 -6.17 -26.49
N VAL A 102 -7.58 -4.96 -26.26
CA VAL A 102 -6.96 -3.92 -25.41
C VAL A 102 -6.80 -4.43 -23.97
N PHE A 103 -7.87 -4.98 -23.39
CA PHE A 103 -7.78 -5.56 -22.04
C PHE A 103 -6.82 -6.75 -21.97
N THR A 104 -6.78 -7.59 -23.01
CA THR A 104 -5.83 -8.71 -23.09
C THR A 104 -4.39 -8.22 -23.06
N ALA A 105 -4.07 -7.18 -23.85
CA ALA A 105 -2.74 -6.56 -23.84
C ALA A 105 -2.39 -5.95 -22.47
N LEU A 106 -3.34 -5.27 -21.82
CA LEU A 106 -3.14 -4.73 -20.47
C LEU A 106 -2.86 -5.82 -19.45
N ARG A 107 -3.64 -6.90 -19.46
CA ARG A 107 -3.44 -8.03 -18.53
C ARG A 107 -2.05 -8.61 -18.64
N ASP A 108 -1.56 -8.81 -19.85
CA ASP A 108 -0.24 -9.39 -20.08
C ASP A 108 0.87 -8.39 -19.64
N ALA A 109 0.67 -7.09 -19.87
CA ALA A 109 1.54 -6.04 -19.33
C ALA A 109 1.54 -5.99 -17.79
N GLN A 110 0.40 -6.16 -17.11
CA GLN A 110 0.34 -6.21 -15.64
C GLN A 110 1.12 -7.39 -15.08
N ARG A 111 1.01 -8.58 -15.70
CA ARG A 111 1.76 -9.77 -15.26
C ARG A 111 3.27 -9.57 -15.35
N ALA A 112 3.73 -8.98 -16.46
CA ALA A 112 5.13 -8.64 -16.62
C ALA A 112 5.59 -7.57 -15.62
N TRP A 113 4.77 -6.55 -15.39
CA TRP A 113 5.05 -5.50 -14.40
C TRP A 113 5.17 -6.05 -12.97
N ILE A 114 4.29 -6.97 -12.55
CA ILE A 114 4.37 -7.61 -11.24
C ILE A 114 5.72 -8.33 -11.07
N ALA A 115 6.12 -9.12 -12.08
CA ALA A 115 7.40 -9.83 -12.03
C ALA A 115 8.60 -8.86 -11.93
N PHE A 116 8.55 -7.75 -12.67
CA PHE A 116 9.56 -6.69 -12.58
C PHE A 116 9.57 -6.03 -11.19
N ARG A 117 8.42 -5.59 -10.68
CA ARG A 117 8.28 -4.96 -9.36
C ARG A 117 8.85 -5.86 -8.27
N ASP A 118 8.46 -7.13 -8.27
CA ASP A 118 8.85 -8.07 -7.23
C ASP A 118 10.36 -8.37 -7.28
N ALA A 119 10.95 -8.44 -8.48
CA ALA A 119 12.39 -8.60 -8.64
C ALA A 119 13.17 -7.35 -8.21
N ASP A 120 12.71 -6.16 -8.60
CA ASP A 120 13.34 -4.89 -8.25
C ASP A 120 13.28 -4.64 -6.73
N CYS A 121 12.12 -4.88 -6.10
CA CYS A 121 11.95 -4.68 -4.66
C CYS A 121 12.54 -5.80 -3.80
N ALA A 122 12.94 -6.94 -4.39
CA ALA A 122 13.75 -7.94 -3.71
C ALA A 122 15.22 -7.51 -3.58
N PHE A 123 15.72 -6.66 -4.48
CA PHE A 123 17.12 -6.23 -4.49
C PHE A 123 17.54 -5.56 -3.17
N PRO A 124 16.80 -4.61 -2.56
CA PRO A 124 17.19 -4.02 -1.29
C PRO A 124 17.41 -5.04 -0.17
N ARG A 125 16.59 -6.09 -0.09
CA ARG A 125 16.81 -7.15 0.92
C ARG A 125 18.09 -7.92 0.66
N ALA A 126 18.43 -8.16 -0.61
CA ALA A 126 19.66 -8.85 -0.98
C ALA A 126 20.90 -7.97 -0.82
N ALA A 127 20.81 -6.69 -1.17
CA ALA A 127 21.90 -5.72 -1.09
C ALA A 127 22.23 -5.32 0.35
N PHE A 128 21.22 -5.30 1.22
CA PHE A 128 21.33 -4.89 2.62
C PHE A 128 21.03 -6.06 3.58
N TYR A 129 21.37 -7.29 3.22
CA TYR A 129 20.96 -8.48 4.00
C TYR A 129 21.47 -8.49 5.44
N ASP A 130 22.63 -7.86 5.70
CA ASP A 130 23.23 -7.69 7.04
C ASP A 130 22.63 -6.50 7.81
N PHE A 131 21.81 -5.67 7.17
CA PHE A 131 21.24 -4.45 7.73
C PHE A 131 19.72 -4.57 7.85
N PRO A 132 19.16 -4.59 9.08
CA PRO A 132 17.71 -4.67 9.30
C PRO A 132 16.89 -3.61 8.53
N GLU A 133 17.50 -2.46 8.21
CA GLU A 133 16.95 -1.37 7.40
C GLU A 133 16.61 -1.79 5.96
N GLY A 134 17.17 -2.88 5.44
CA GLY A 134 16.84 -3.40 4.12
C GLY A 134 15.36 -3.79 3.97
N ARG A 135 14.68 -4.14 5.07
CA ARG A 135 13.25 -4.50 5.09
C ARG A 135 12.32 -3.32 4.78
N PRO A 136 12.37 -2.19 5.51
CA PRO A 136 11.55 -1.03 5.18
C PRO A 136 11.89 -0.44 3.79
N VAL A 137 13.15 -0.50 3.34
CA VAL A 137 13.50 -0.08 1.97
C VAL A 137 12.78 -0.94 0.91
N ALA A 138 12.75 -2.26 1.08
CA ALA A 138 12.00 -3.15 0.20
C ALA A 138 10.48 -2.87 0.22
N SER A 139 9.92 -2.57 1.39
CA SER A 139 8.49 -2.23 1.51
C SER A 139 8.15 -0.89 0.86
N ALA A 140 8.99 0.14 1.05
CA ALA A 140 8.87 1.43 0.40
C ALA A 140 8.96 1.31 -1.14
N CYS A 141 9.80 0.40 -1.65
CA CYS A 141 9.88 0.09 -3.07
C CYS A 141 8.54 -0.44 -3.62
N LEU A 142 7.92 -1.42 -2.93
CA LEU A 142 6.63 -1.97 -3.34
C LEU A 142 5.54 -0.90 -3.39
N GLN A 143 5.50 -0.03 -2.38
CA GLN A 143 4.58 1.10 -2.32
C GLN A 143 4.77 2.04 -3.51
N ALA A 144 6.00 2.49 -3.77
CA ALA A 144 6.32 3.44 -4.83
C ALA A 144 6.01 2.90 -6.23
N HIS A 145 6.34 1.63 -6.50
CA HIS A 145 6.00 0.99 -7.78
C HIS A 145 4.50 0.85 -7.98
N THR A 146 3.77 0.46 -6.94
CA THR A 146 2.31 0.28 -7.02
C THR A 146 1.62 1.63 -7.26
N ALA A 147 2.03 2.68 -6.54
CA ALA A 147 1.53 4.04 -6.76
C ALA A 147 1.81 4.55 -8.18
N ARG A 148 3.05 4.39 -8.68
CA ARG A 148 3.40 4.76 -10.04
C ARG A 148 2.51 4.04 -11.06
N ARG A 149 2.27 2.76 -10.86
CA ARG A 149 1.44 1.97 -11.76
C ARG A 149 -0.01 2.46 -11.80
N VAL A 150 -0.57 2.91 -10.67
CA VAL A 150 -1.87 3.59 -10.64
C VAL A 150 -1.86 4.82 -11.54
N GLY A 151 -0.84 5.67 -11.42
CA GLY A 151 -0.70 6.88 -12.25
C GLY A 151 -0.63 6.58 -13.74
N GLU A 152 0.18 5.59 -14.12
CA GLU A 152 0.31 5.09 -15.50
C GLU A 152 -1.02 4.56 -16.04
N LEU A 153 -1.71 3.69 -15.29
CA LEU A 153 -2.95 3.10 -15.75
C LEU A 153 -4.09 4.10 -15.87
N ARG A 154 -4.25 5.01 -14.90
CA ARG A 154 -5.23 6.09 -15.01
C ARG A 154 -4.96 6.95 -16.25
N HIS A 155 -3.69 7.31 -16.50
CA HIS A 155 -3.33 8.06 -17.69
C HIS A 155 -3.64 7.32 -18.99
N PHE A 156 -3.27 6.03 -19.08
CA PHE A 156 -3.61 5.22 -20.25
C PHE A 156 -5.12 5.09 -20.42
N PHE A 157 -5.86 4.91 -19.33
CA PHE A 157 -7.31 4.80 -19.38
C PHE A 157 -7.95 6.08 -19.92
N ASP A 158 -7.49 7.25 -19.49
CA ASP A 158 -8.01 8.55 -19.94
C ASP A 158 -7.83 8.78 -21.45
N VAL A 159 -6.76 8.25 -22.04
CA VAL A 159 -6.43 8.43 -23.47
C VAL A 159 -6.80 7.25 -24.36
N THR A 160 -7.27 6.14 -23.78
CA THR A 160 -7.65 4.92 -24.53
C THR A 160 -9.09 5.05 -25.04
N PRO A 161 -9.36 4.85 -26.35
CA PRO A 161 -10.70 4.80 -26.89
C PRO A 161 -11.55 3.73 -26.21
N LYS A 162 -12.79 4.07 -25.88
CA LYS A 162 -13.74 3.12 -25.26
C LYS A 162 -14.40 2.25 -26.34
N GLY A 163 -14.74 1.02 -25.95
CA GLY A 163 -15.33 -0.01 -26.82
C GLY A 163 -16.81 0.20 -27.10
#